data_AF-A0A0K0CTV8-F1
#
_entry.id   AF-A0A0K0CTV8-F1
#
_cell.length_a   1.000
_cell.length_b   1.000
_cell.length_c   1.000
_cell.angle_alpha   90.00
_cell.angle_beta   90.00
_cell.angle_gamma   90.00
#
_symmetry.space_group_name_H-M   'P 1'
#
loop_
_entity.id
_entity.type
_entity.pdbx_description
1 polymer ?
#
loop_
_entity_poly.entity_id
_entity_poly.type
_entity_poly.pdbx_seq_one_letter_code
_entity_poly.pdbx_strand_id
1 'polypeptide(L)'
;MRRQCVIPNLPDVVLRHIFSFLNYQLLCKAESVCRRWKTVVMSLIRCQIHEIIIERIISLVHHQVCVDKEEERKYFSNVEDLWLLIVDCNDEVTTEFLRIEDQLFTEILNLTLQVHIMPNYCDNVAVVVNALIRRHSKANIQLELHAPISSVVFSQLLGFHSLCASRIKIICTEFDLPPFCFNRLYTVMKEHEIRTRNLVVRDWTILVNASSPIIAYPIDTLRISSCTIQSADDLIGSLRVTINQIRKSTRLPKETLYVKKLELAGQCTLRGLQFLQNKAHIELEKSLKIAVPDIEVDCEEIYYWW
;
A
#
# COMPACT_ATOMS: atom_id res chain seq x y z
N MET A 1 36.46 39.44 21.96
CA MET A 1 36.81 38.33 21.04
C MET A 1 35.65 38.12 20.08
N ARG A 2 35.83 38.30 18.77
CA ARG A 2 34.80 37.91 17.79
C ARG A 2 34.67 36.39 17.88
N ARG A 3 33.47 35.88 18.17
CA ARG A 3 33.17 34.45 18.05
C ARG A 3 33.41 34.08 16.59
N GLN A 4 34.56 33.46 16.29
CA GLN A 4 34.74 32.84 14.99
C GLN A 4 33.69 31.73 14.91
N CYS A 5 32.78 31.84 13.94
CA CYS A 5 31.85 30.77 13.66
C CYS A 5 32.68 29.58 13.16
N VAL A 6 32.94 28.61 14.05
CA VAL A 6 33.71 27.39 13.74
C VAL A 6 32.90 26.47 12.82
N ILE A 7 31.58 26.44 13.02
CA ILE A 7 30.68 25.47 12.39
C ILE A 7 30.48 25.70 10.87
N PRO A 8 30.39 26.94 10.32
CA PRO A 8 30.32 27.17 8.88
C PRO A 8 31.54 26.71 8.08
N ASN A 9 32.67 26.35 8.71
CA ASN A 9 33.89 25.93 8.04
C ASN A 9 34.12 24.41 8.07
N LEU A 10 33.29 23.64 8.78
CA LEU A 10 33.40 22.18 8.78
C LEU A 10 33.09 21.60 7.40
N PRO A 11 33.75 20.52 6.94
CA PRO A 11 33.41 19.84 5.68
C PRO A 11 31.95 19.35 5.67
N ASP A 12 31.30 19.33 4.50
CA ASP A 12 29.89 18.90 4.37
C ASP A 12 29.65 17.47 4.87
N VAL A 13 30.64 16.59 4.80
CA VAL A 13 30.54 15.22 5.34
C VAL A 13 30.39 15.22 6.86
N VAL A 14 31.08 16.13 7.55
CA VAL A 14 31.02 16.29 9.01
C VAL A 14 29.70 16.95 9.40
N LEU A 15 29.27 17.98 8.66
CA LEU A 15 27.96 18.61 8.88
C LEU A 15 26.82 17.61 8.66
N ARG A 16 26.89 16.76 7.63
CA ARG A 16 25.90 15.69 7.41
C ARG A 16 25.86 14.73 8.59
N HIS A 17 27.01 14.33 9.11
CA HIS A 17 27.07 13.45 10.27
C HIS A 17 26.48 14.12 11.53
N ILE A 18 26.83 15.38 11.81
CA ILE A 18 26.27 16.14 12.95
C ILE A 18 24.75 16.25 12.82
N PHE A 19 24.27 16.64 11.64
CA PHE A 19 22.84 16.80 11.38
C PHE A 19 22.07 15.48 11.38
N SER A 20 22.71 14.34 11.10
CA SER A 20 22.07 13.03 11.20
C SER A 20 21.63 12.65 12.63
N PHE A 21 22.18 13.32 13.66
CA PHE A 21 21.74 13.18 15.05
C PHE A 21 20.62 14.14 15.45
N LEU A 22 20.24 15.07 14.56
CA LEU A 22 19.17 16.03 14.82
C LEU A 22 17.83 15.40 14.41
N ASN A 23 16.81 15.57 15.25
CA ASN A 23 15.45 15.27 14.84
C ASN A 23 14.96 16.28 13.78
N TYR A 24 13.86 15.96 13.10
CA TYR A 24 13.32 16.78 12.01
C TYR A 24 13.13 18.25 12.40
N GLN A 25 12.60 18.51 13.60
CA GLN A 25 12.40 19.87 14.10
C GLN A 25 13.72 20.66 14.18
N LEU A 26 14.79 20.03 14.69
CA LEU A 26 16.10 20.64 14.78
C LEU A 26 16.76 20.78 13.40
N LEU A 27 16.49 19.87 12.46
CA LEU A 27 16.90 19.99 11.06
C LEU A 27 16.27 21.20 10.39
N CYS A 28 14.96 21.44 10.55
CA CYS A 28 14.29 22.64 10.01
C CYS A 28 14.90 23.94 10.56
N LYS A 29 15.24 23.97 11.85
CA LYS A 29 15.94 25.11 12.47
C LYS A 29 17.36 25.26 11.94
N ALA A 30 18.09 24.16 11.70
CA ALA A 30 19.42 24.20 11.12
C ALA A 30 19.39 24.69 9.66
N GLU A 31 18.34 24.36 8.93
CA GLU A 31 18.17 24.77 7.54
C GLU A 31 18.10 26.29 7.37
N SER A 32 17.47 27.01 8.30
CA SER A 32 17.32 28.47 8.24
C SER A 32 18.59 29.25 8.62
N VAL A 33 19.65 28.58 9.07
CA VAL A 33 20.88 29.24 9.53
C VAL A 33 21.66 29.88 8.38
N CYS A 34 21.92 29.15 7.29
CA CYS A 34 22.60 29.69 6.11
C CYS A 34 22.39 28.80 4.87
N ARG A 35 22.67 29.35 3.66
CA ARG A 35 22.50 28.62 2.38
C ARG A 35 23.23 27.27 2.34
N ARG A 36 24.43 27.19 2.92
CA ARG A 36 25.21 25.94 2.95
C ARG A 36 24.53 24.89 3.82
N TRP A 37 24.08 25.27 5.01
CA TRP A 37 23.37 24.35 5.91
C TRP A 37 22.06 23.90 5.29
N LYS A 38 21.34 24.79 4.61
CA LYS A 38 20.17 24.44 3.80
C LYS A 38 20.49 23.33 2.80
N THR A 39 21.53 23.45 1.98
CA THR A 39 21.92 22.40 1.03
C THR A 39 22.25 21.07 1.70
N VAL A 40 22.99 21.10 2.82
CA VAL A 40 23.39 19.91 3.58
C VAL A 40 22.17 19.24 4.23
N VAL A 41 21.33 19.99 4.94
CA VAL A 41 20.11 19.52 5.59
C VAL A 41 19.14 18.94 4.57
N MET A 42 18.92 19.64 3.45
CA MET A 42 18.04 19.15 2.37
C MET A 42 18.55 17.83 1.78
N SER A 43 19.87 17.63 1.69
CA SER A 43 20.44 16.34 1.24
C SER A 43 20.20 15.19 2.22
N LEU A 44 20.07 15.47 3.52
CA LEU A 44 19.76 14.47 4.54
C LEU A 44 18.26 14.15 4.58
N ILE A 45 17.41 15.17 4.50
CA ILE A 45 15.95 15.01 4.51
C ILE A 45 15.48 14.19 3.30
N ARG A 46 16.15 14.32 2.14
CA ARG A 46 15.86 13.53 0.92
C ARG A 46 16.02 12.02 1.09
N CYS A 47 16.86 11.55 2.00
CA CYS A 47 17.20 10.13 2.09
C CYS A 47 16.36 9.33 3.10
N GLN A 48 15.39 9.95 3.77
CA GLN A 48 14.61 9.29 4.80
C GLN A 48 13.19 9.01 4.30
N ILE A 49 12.83 7.72 4.26
CA ILE A 49 11.44 7.28 4.28
C ILE A 49 10.88 7.79 5.61
N HIS A 50 9.95 8.75 5.54
CA HIS A 50 9.25 9.19 6.72
C HIS A 50 7.97 8.36 6.82
N GLU A 51 7.94 7.42 7.77
CA GLU A 51 6.67 6.90 8.26
C GLU A 51 6.03 8.01 9.09
N ILE A 52 4.90 8.55 8.61
CA ILE A 52 4.21 9.64 9.29
C ILE A 52 2.77 9.25 9.58
N ILE A 53 2.38 9.42 10.85
CA ILE A 53 1.01 9.24 11.31
C ILE A 53 0.26 10.56 11.15
N ILE A 54 -0.92 10.54 10.55
CA ILE A 54 -1.70 11.77 10.26
C ILE A 54 -1.89 12.65 11.52
N GLU A 55 -2.26 12.06 12.66
CA GLU A 55 -2.44 12.80 13.92
C GLU A 55 -1.16 13.51 14.38
N ARG A 56 0.00 12.88 14.15
CA ARG A 56 1.31 13.47 14.48
C ARG A 56 1.65 14.64 13.58
N ILE A 57 1.25 14.61 12.30
CA ILE A 57 1.44 15.74 11.37
C ILE A 57 0.68 16.96 11.88
N ILE A 58 -0.59 16.78 12.21
CA ILE A 58 -1.45 17.85 12.71
C ILE A 58 -0.83 18.50 13.94
N SER A 59 -0.41 17.67 14.91
CA SER A 59 0.26 18.14 16.13
C SER A 59 1.56 18.89 15.84
N LEU A 60 2.39 18.41 14.89
CA LEU A 60 3.64 19.06 14.50
C LEU A 60 3.39 20.44 13.90
N VAL A 61 2.35 20.58 13.07
CA VAL A 61 1.98 21.86 12.47
C VAL A 61 1.44 22.82 13.54
N HIS A 62 0.50 22.40 14.39
CA HIS A 62 -0.07 23.30 15.41
C HIS A 62 0.93 23.79 16.46
N HIS A 63 1.85 22.94 16.92
CA HIS A 63 2.76 23.31 18.01
C HIS A 63 4.03 24.04 17.57
N GLN A 64 4.38 24.04 16.28
CA GLN A 64 5.72 24.44 15.84
C GLN A 64 5.75 25.40 14.65
N VAL A 65 4.59 25.73 14.06
CA VAL A 65 4.51 26.49 12.81
C VAL A 65 3.91 27.89 13.03
N CYS A 66 4.72 28.79 13.60
CA CYS A 66 4.76 30.16 13.10
C CYS A 66 5.61 30.13 11.82
N VAL A 67 5.04 29.61 10.73
CA VAL A 67 5.63 29.83 9.39
C VAL A 67 5.25 31.26 9.04
N ASP A 68 6.27 32.10 8.90
CA ASP A 68 6.12 33.38 8.22
C ASP A 68 5.38 33.11 6.91
N LYS A 69 4.19 33.72 6.77
CA LYS A 69 3.30 33.60 5.62
C LYS A 69 3.92 34.15 4.32
N GLU A 70 5.18 34.57 4.35
CA GLU A 70 5.88 35.25 3.26
C GLU A 70 6.54 34.31 2.25
N GLU A 71 6.67 33.01 2.52
CA GLU A 71 7.17 32.05 1.52
C GLU A 71 6.14 30.94 1.29
N GLU A 72 5.73 30.73 0.03
CA GLU A 72 4.85 29.64 -0.49
C GLU A 72 5.47 28.23 -0.33
N ARG A 73 6.20 28.02 0.75
CA ARG A 73 7.10 26.91 0.94
C ARG A 73 6.37 25.70 1.51
N LYS A 74 6.49 24.55 0.84
CA LYS A 74 5.99 23.27 1.37
C LYS A 74 6.87 22.78 2.53
N TYR A 75 6.25 22.18 3.55
CA TYR A 75 6.91 21.74 4.77
C TYR A 75 7.90 20.60 4.51
N PHE A 76 7.52 19.65 3.65
CA PHE A 76 8.26 18.47 3.20
C PHE A 76 8.55 18.57 1.69
N SER A 77 9.19 19.65 1.25
CA SER A 77 9.40 19.97 -0.17
C SER A 77 10.40 19.10 -0.94
N ASN A 78 10.96 18.07 -0.30
CA ASN A 78 11.98 17.18 -0.86
C ASN A 78 11.67 15.70 -0.61
N VAL A 79 10.44 15.37 -0.21
CA VAL A 79 10.02 13.99 0.03
C VAL A 79 9.48 13.41 -1.28
N GLU A 80 10.27 12.52 -1.89
CA GLU A 80 9.87 11.78 -3.09
C GLU A 80 9.20 10.44 -2.72
N ASP A 81 9.60 9.84 -1.60
CA ASP A 81 9.05 8.58 -1.07
C ASP A 81 8.37 8.83 0.28
N LEU A 82 7.06 8.62 0.33
CA LEU A 82 6.26 8.85 1.53
C LEU A 82 5.51 7.59 1.96
N TRP A 83 5.59 7.26 3.25
CA TRP A 83 4.74 6.25 3.87
C TRP A 83 3.83 6.94 4.90
N LEU A 84 2.54 7.01 4.61
CA LEU A 84 1.54 7.54 5.54
C LEU A 84 0.79 6.41 6.24
N LEU A 85 0.79 6.46 7.57
CA LEU A 85 -0.04 5.62 8.40
C LEU A 85 -1.33 6.38 8.76
N ILE A 86 -2.46 5.81 8.37
CA ILE A 86 -3.81 6.35 8.56
C ILE A 86 -4.52 5.47 9.61
N VAL A 87 -4.70 6.03 10.80
CA VAL A 87 -5.36 5.41 11.95
C VAL A 87 -6.27 6.46 12.58
N ASP A 88 -7.39 6.04 13.16
CA ASP A 88 -8.30 6.87 13.96
C ASP A 88 -8.69 8.22 13.31
N CYS A 89 -8.91 8.17 11.99
CA CYS A 89 -9.22 9.34 11.17
C CYS A 89 -10.66 9.84 11.43
N ASN A 90 -10.87 10.51 12.56
CA ASN A 90 -12.13 11.15 12.93
C ASN A 90 -12.34 12.48 12.16
N ASP A 91 -13.49 13.13 12.35
CA ASP A 91 -13.88 14.33 11.59
C ASP A 91 -12.92 15.51 11.80
N GLU A 92 -12.43 15.70 13.02
CA GLU A 92 -11.48 16.75 13.37
C GLU A 92 -10.13 16.51 12.68
N VAL A 93 -9.59 15.29 12.82
CA VAL A 93 -8.33 14.87 12.19
C VAL A 93 -8.42 15.00 10.67
N THR A 94 -9.54 14.57 10.09
CA THR A 94 -9.78 14.64 8.65
C THR A 94 -9.80 16.08 8.16
N THR A 95 -10.61 16.92 8.80
CA THR A 95 -10.77 18.34 8.43
C THR A 95 -9.44 19.07 8.52
N GLU A 96 -8.71 18.84 9.60
CA GLU A 96 -7.45 19.52 9.85
C GLU A 96 -6.34 19.04 8.90
N PHE A 97 -6.25 17.73 8.64
CA PHE A 97 -5.32 17.21 7.64
C PHE A 97 -5.59 17.79 6.25
N LEU A 98 -6.86 17.83 5.83
CA LEU A 98 -7.26 18.39 4.52
C LEU A 98 -6.93 19.88 4.40
N ARG A 99 -6.96 20.62 5.51
CA ARG A 99 -6.61 22.04 5.56
C ARG A 99 -5.12 22.30 5.33
N ILE A 100 -4.26 21.38 5.75
CA ILE A 100 -2.80 21.57 5.73
C ILE A 100 -2.09 20.74 4.67
N GLU A 101 -2.70 19.67 4.13
CA GLU A 101 -2.01 18.73 3.23
C GLU A 101 -1.45 19.37 1.98
N ASP A 102 -2.04 20.48 1.53
CA ASP A 102 -1.54 21.22 0.39
C ASP A 102 -0.20 21.89 0.68
N GLN A 103 0.04 22.28 1.92
CA GLN A 103 1.28 22.89 2.40
C GLN A 103 2.31 21.85 2.83
N LEU A 104 1.94 20.58 2.97
CA LEU A 104 2.86 19.56 3.44
C LEU A 104 3.85 19.15 2.37
N PHE A 105 3.40 18.71 1.20
CA PHE A 105 4.24 18.02 0.23
C PHE A 105 4.32 18.76 -1.11
N THR A 106 5.44 18.59 -1.80
CA THR A 106 5.59 18.97 -3.22
C THR A 106 5.16 17.81 -4.12
N GLU A 107 6.02 17.35 -5.03
CA GLU A 107 5.80 16.17 -5.85
C GLU A 107 6.27 14.92 -5.11
N ILE A 108 5.35 13.97 -4.89
CA ILE A 108 5.63 12.64 -4.36
C ILE A 108 5.74 11.69 -5.54
N LEU A 109 6.81 10.91 -5.60
CA LEU A 109 7.04 9.90 -6.64
C LEU A 109 6.50 8.54 -6.22
N ASN A 110 6.68 8.13 -4.96
CA ASN A 110 6.11 6.90 -4.41
C ASN A 110 5.34 7.21 -3.13
N LEU A 111 4.07 6.80 -3.10
CA LEU A 111 3.18 7.03 -1.96
C LEU A 111 2.63 5.71 -1.45
N THR A 112 3.04 5.32 -0.25
CA THR A 112 2.48 4.18 0.48
C THR A 112 1.46 4.68 1.49
N LEU A 113 0.21 4.22 1.35
CA LEU A 113 -0.88 4.52 2.27
C LEU A 113 -1.19 3.25 3.05
N GLN A 114 -0.85 3.23 4.33
CA GLN A 114 -1.18 2.12 5.22
C GLN A 114 -2.37 2.53 6.08
N VAL A 115 -3.49 1.85 5.90
CA VAL A 115 -4.77 2.16 6.52
C VAL A 115 -5.14 1.07 7.51
N HIS A 116 -5.32 1.46 8.77
CA HIS A 116 -5.96 0.60 9.77
C HIS A 116 -7.44 0.94 9.81
N ILE A 117 -8.25 0.10 9.16
CA ILE A 117 -9.64 0.43 8.89
C ILE A 117 -10.47 0.22 10.16
N MET A 118 -10.94 1.33 10.72
CA MET A 118 -11.95 1.35 11.78
C MET A 118 -13.33 1.56 11.15
N PRO A 119 -14.35 0.72 11.47
CA PRO A 119 -15.66 0.78 10.81
C PRO A 119 -16.30 2.17 10.81
N ASN A 120 -16.13 2.94 11.89
CA ASN A 120 -16.74 4.25 12.08
C ASN A 120 -16.04 5.38 11.30
N TYR A 121 -14.88 5.11 10.69
CA TYR A 121 -14.06 6.13 10.03
C TYR A 121 -13.81 5.84 8.54
N CYS A 122 -14.52 4.86 7.96
CA CYS A 122 -14.34 4.48 6.54
C CYS A 122 -14.49 5.68 5.58
N ASP A 123 -15.49 6.52 5.82
CA ASP A 123 -15.79 7.69 4.97
C ASP A 123 -14.68 8.73 5.06
N ASN A 124 -14.24 9.04 6.27
CA ASN A 124 -13.14 9.98 6.53
C ASN A 124 -11.83 9.52 5.90
N VAL A 125 -11.48 8.25 6.10
CA VAL A 125 -10.32 7.64 5.44
C VAL A 125 -10.45 7.73 3.92
N ALA A 126 -11.63 7.46 3.36
CA ALA A 126 -11.86 7.57 1.93
C ALA A 126 -11.65 9.00 1.43
N VAL A 127 -12.13 10.02 2.15
CA VAL A 127 -11.91 11.43 1.81
C VAL A 127 -10.41 11.75 1.77
N VAL A 128 -9.66 11.37 2.81
CA VAL A 128 -8.21 11.62 2.89
C VAL A 128 -7.45 10.90 1.77
N VAL A 129 -7.71 9.61 1.57
CA VAL A 129 -7.04 8.81 0.54
C VAL A 129 -7.34 9.35 -0.86
N ASN A 130 -8.60 9.67 -1.15
CA ASN A 130 -9.00 10.24 -2.45
C ASN A 130 -8.35 11.62 -2.68
N ALA A 131 -8.22 12.47 -1.64
CA ALA A 131 -7.54 13.76 -1.74
C ALA A 131 -6.05 13.59 -2.10
N LEU A 132 -5.36 12.70 -1.39
CA LEU A 132 -3.95 12.39 -1.63
C LEU A 132 -3.69 11.82 -3.03
N ILE A 133 -4.51 10.86 -3.48
CA ILE A 133 -4.39 10.27 -4.82
C ILE A 133 -4.65 11.32 -5.90
N ARG A 134 -5.67 12.16 -5.72
CA ARG A 134 -5.98 13.22 -6.69
C ARG A 134 -4.84 14.22 -6.81
N ARG A 135 -4.26 14.61 -5.68
CA ARG A 135 -3.14 15.56 -5.65
C ARG A 135 -1.87 14.98 -6.24
N HIS A 136 -1.55 13.74 -5.89
CA HIS A 136 -0.35 13.04 -6.33
C HIS A 136 -0.68 12.03 -7.44
N SER A 137 -1.43 12.47 -8.45
CA SER A 137 -1.94 11.60 -9.53
C SER A 137 -0.87 10.94 -10.40
N LYS A 138 0.37 11.46 -10.38
CA LYS A 138 1.53 10.87 -11.06
C LYS A 138 2.33 9.92 -10.17
N ALA A 139 2.04 9.89 -8.87
CA ALA A 139 2.78 9.05 -7.93
C ALA A 139 2.47 7.58 -8.17
N ASN A 140 3.47 6.77 -7.89
CA ASN A 140 3.34 5.33 -7.76
C ASN A 140 2.66 5.00 -6.42
N ILE A 141 1.35 4.75 -6.45
CA ILE A 141 0.54 4.50 -5.26
C ILE A 141 0.62 3.03 -4.82
N GLN A 142 0.98 2.81 -3.55
CA GLN A 142 0.83 1.53 -2.85
C GLN A 142 -0.21 1.71 -1.73
N LEU A 143 -1.17 0.80 -1.65
CA LEU A 143 -2.21 0.83 -0.63
C LEU A 143 -2.14 -0.45 0.21
N GLU A 144 -2.11 -0.31 1.53
CA GLU A 144 -2.20 -1.41 2.48
C GLU A 144 -3.44 -1.23 3.35
N LEU A 145 -4.37 -2.18 3.29
CA LEU A 145 -5.61 -2.19 4.07
C LEU A 145 -5.49 -3.26 5.15
N HIS A 146 -5.46 -2.81 6.40
CA HIS A 146 -5.49 -3.65 7.59
C HIS A 146 -6.90 -3.64 8.15
N ALA A 147 -7.53 -4.80 8.27
CA ALA A 147 -8.87 -4.89 8.82
C ALA A 147 -9.10 -6.22 9.56
N PRO A 148 -9.97 -6.21 10.58
CA PRO A 148 -10.29 -7.42 11.31
C PRO A 148 -11.25 -8.32 10.53
N ILE A 149 -12.13 -7.76 9.71
CA ILE A 149 -13.14 -8.52 8.95
C ILE A 149 -13.26 -7.99 7.52
N SER A 150 -13.64 -8.86 6.59
CA SER A 150 -13.68 -8.53 5.16
C SER A 150 -14.73 -7.49 4.80
N SER A 151 -15.85 -7.41 5.54
CA SER A 151 -16.89 -6.40 5.32
C SER A 151 -16.34 -4.97 5.42
N VAL A 152 -15.42 -4.72 6.35
CA VAL A 152 -14.79 -3.42 6.58
C VAL A 152 -13.83 -3.07 5.43
N VAL A 153 -13.09 -4.05 4.90
CA VAL A 153 -12.29 -3.87 3.67
C VAL A 153 -13.18 -3.46 2.50
N PHE A 154 -14.30 -4.15 2.30
CA PHE A 154 -15.21 -3.84 1.20
C PHE A 154 -15.86 -2.46 1.38
N SER A 155 -16.31 -2.11 2.59
CA SER A 155 -16.82 -0.76 2.88
C SER A 155 -15.79 0.32 2.56
N GLN A 156 -14.53 0.10 2.93
CA GLN A 156 -13.46 1.05 2.61
C GLN A 156 -13.21 1.18 1.10
N LEU A 157 -13.17 0.05 0.39
CA LEU A 157 -12.97 0.04 -1.06
C LEU A 157 -14.11 0.74 -1.82
N LEU A 158 -15.37 0.61 -1.35
CA LEU A 158 -16.53 1.31 -1.92
C LEU A 158 -16.38 2.85 -1.83
N GLY A 159 -15.63 3.36 -0.84
CA GLY A 159 -15.35 4.79 -0.69
C GLY A 159 -14.31 5.34 -1.67
N PHE A 160 -13.56 4.48 -2.37
CA PHE A 160 -12.56 4.91 -3.35
C PHE A 160 -13.18 5.13 -4.73
N HIS A 161 -12.72 6.18 -5.42
CA HIS A 161 -13.23 6.57 -6.74
C HIS A 161 -12.15 6.35 -7.80
N SER A 162 -12.29 5.32 -8.64
CA SER A 162 -11.37 5.01 -9.76
C SER A 162 -9.89 4.94 -9.34
N LEU A 163 -9.62 4.23 -8.23
CA LEU A 163 -8.27 4.04 -7.71
C LEU A 163 -7.39 3.26 -8.69
N CYS A 164 -6.23 3.80 -9.05
CA CYS A 164 -5.19 3.09 -9.78
C CYS A 164 -3.92 3.01 -8.92
N ALA A 165 -3.64 1.83 -8.36
CA ALA A 165 -2.48 1.60 -7.49
C ALA A 165 -1.51 0.61 -8.11
N SER A 166 -0.20 0.78 -7.99
CA SER A 166 0.74 -0.25 -8.41
C SER A 166 0.64 -1.52 -7.56
N ARG A 167 0.26 -1.37 -6.29
CA ARG A 167 0.07 -2.47 -5.36
C ARG A 167 -1.09 -2.19 -4.40
N ILE A 168 -1.92 -3.20 -4.18
CA ILE A 168 -2.90 -3.25 -3.09
C ILE A 168 -2.57 -4.46 -2.22
N LYS A 169 -2.36 -4.25 -0.92
CA LYS A 169 -2.26 -5.32 0.08
C LYS A 169 -3.49 -5.29 0.97
N ILE A 170 -4.08 -6.45 1.21
CA ILE A 170 -5.21 -6.64 2.11
C ILE A 170 -4.77 -7.63 3.19
N ILE A 171 -4.68 -7.16 4.43
CA ILE A 171 -4.07 -7.87 5.55
C ILE A 171 -5.12 -8.03 6.63
N CYS A 172 -5.35 -9.27 7.06
CA CYS A 172 -6.18 -9.51 8.23
C CYS A 172 -5.41 -9.19 9.50
N THR A 173 -6.08 -8.60 10.47
CA THR A 173 -5.52 -8.35 11.80
C THR A 173 -6.00 -9.34 12.86
N GLU A 174 -6.93 -10.24 12.51
CA GLU A 174 -7.48 -11.24 13.43
C GLU A 174 -6.79 -12.60 13.30
N PHE A 175 -6.67 -13.29 14.43
CA PHE A 175 -6.01 -14.60 14.50
C PHE A 175 -6.88 -15.75 13.95
N ASP A 176 -8.21 -15.59 13.93
CA ASP A 176 -9.14 -16.63 13.50
C ASP A 176 -9.29 -16.72 11.97
N LEU A 177 -8.56 -15.89 11.22
CA LEU A 177 -8.52 -15.85 9.76
C LEU A 177 -9.94 -15.79 9.15
N PRO A 178 -10.72 -14.72 9.40
CA PRO A 178 -12.10 -14.63 8.95
C PRO A 178 -12.23 -14.76 7.43
N PRO A 179 -13.45 -15.05 6.93
CA PRO A 179 -13.63 -15.28 5.50
C PRO A 179 -13.43 -14.02 4.65
N PHE A 180 -12.66 -14.14 3.58
CA PHE A 180 -12.48 -13.12 2.54
C PHE A 180 -12.92 -13.67 1.18
N CYS A 181 -13.97 -13.07 0.61
CA CYS A 181 -14.61 -13.56 -0.61
C CYS A 181 -14.13 -12.81 -1.86
N PHE A 182 -13.41 -13.51 -2.74
CA PHE A 182 -12.92 -12.91 -3.99
C PHE A 182 -14.02 -12.51 -4.96
N ASN A 183 -15.16 -13.20 -4.96
CA ASN A 183 -16.32 -12.80 -5.77
C ASN A 183 -16.78 -11.37 -5.42
N ARG A 184 -16.79 -11.04 -4.12
CA ARG A 184 -17.17 -9.70 -3.66
C ARG A 184 -16.09 -8.68 -4.00
N LEU A 185 -14.80 -9.05 -3.86
CA LEU A 185 -13.69 -8.21 -4.29
C LEU A 185 -13.79 -7.89 -5.79
N TYR A 186 -14.02 -8.90 -6.64
CA TYR A 186 -14.23 -8.72 -8.08
C TYR A 186 -15.33 -7.68 -8.37
N THR A 187 -16.50 -7.82 -7.73
CA THR A 187 -17.62 -6.90 -7.93
C THR A 187 -17.26 -5.48 -7.53
N VAL A 188 -16.73 -5.28 -6.32
CA VAL A 188 -16.34 -3.96 -5.81
C VAL A 188 -15.29 -3.32 -6.70
N MET A 189 -14.24 -4.05 -7.08
CA MET A 189 -13.19 -3.53 -7.95
C MET A 189 -13.74 -3.14 -9.32
N LYS A 190 -14.64 -3.94 -9.90
CA LYS A 190 -15.24 -3.66 -11.20
C LYS A 190 -16.17 -2.44 -11.16
N GLU A 191 -17.03 -2.34 -10.15
CA GLU A 191 -18.02 -1.27 -10.02
C GLU A 191 -17.38 0.08 -9.71
N HIS A 192 -16.30 0.08 -8.92
CA HIS A 192 -15.59 1.30 -8.50
C HIS A 192 -14.30 1.58 -9.29
N GLU A 193 -14.09 0.84 -10.38
CA GLU A 193 -12.94 0.97 -11.27
C GLU A 193 -11.58 0.89 -10.57
N ILE A 194 -11.47 0.06 -9.53
CA ILE A 194 -10.25 -0.12 -8.76
C ILE A 194 -9.30 -1.04 -9.52
N ARG A 195 -8.14 -0.52 -9.89
CA ARG A 195 -7.11 -1.22 -10.67
C ARG A 195 -5.84 -1.35 -9.87
N THR A 196 -5.19 -2.51 -10.00
CA THR A 196 -3.85 -2.68 -9.49
C THR A 196 -2.99 -3.55 -10.39
N ARG A 197 -1.66 -3.42 -10.30
CA ARG A 197 -0.73 -4.37 -10.93
C ARG A 197 -0.43 -5.55 -10.01
N ASN A 198 -0.42 -5.34 -8.69
CA ASN A 198 -0.05 -6.34 -7.72
C ASN A 198 -1.08 -6.40 -6.60
N LEU A 199 -1.78 -7.52 -6.48
CA LEU A 199 -2.72 -7.76 -5.39
C LEU A 199 -2.12 -8.76 -4.40
N VAL A 200 -2.04 -8.38 -3.14
CA VAL A 200 -1.62 -9.27 -2.04
C VAL A 200 -2.77 -9.44 -1.08
N VAL A 201 -3.09 -10.69 -0.74
CA VAL A 201 -4.05 -11.02 0.31
C VAL A 201 -3.34 -11.87 1.35
N ARG A 202 -3.38 -11.45 2.61
CA ARG A 202 -2.60 -12.04 3.69
C ARG A 202 -3.43 -12.34 4.94
N ASP A 203 -3.24 -13.52 5.51
CA ASP A 203 -3.84 -13.94 6.78
C ASP A 203 -5.38 -14.05 6.74
N TRP A 204 -5.97 -14.48 5.62
CA TRP A 204 -7.43 -14.65 5.48
C TRP A 204 -7.82 -16.11 5.20
N THR A 205 -9.07 -16.48 5.52
CA THR A 205 -9.70 -17.66 4.91
C THR A 205 -10.30 -17.25 3.56
N ILE A 206 -9.65 -17.66 2.48
CA ILE A 206 -10.02 -17.33 1.11
C ILE A 206 -11.21 -18.16 0.64
N LEU A 207 -12.29 -17.46 0.27
CA LEU A 207 -13.47 -18.01 -0.40
C LEU A 207 -13.47 -17.62 -1.88
N VAL A 208 -13.60 -18.62 -2.73
CA VAL A 208 -13.64 -18.52 -4.19
C VAL A 208 -14.77 -19.41 -4.71
N ASN A 209 -15.30 -19.09 -5.88
CA ASN A 209 -16.35 -19.86 -6.55
C ASN A 209 -15.86 -20.27 -7.93
N ALA A 210 -15.75 -21.58 -8.21
CA ALA A 210 -15.21 -22.12 -9.46
C ALA A 210 -15.80 -21.53 -10.75
N SER A 211 -17.01 -20.99 -10.70
CA SER A 211 -17.73 -20.43 -11.86
C SER A 211 -17.60 -18.90 -11.98
N SER A 212 -16.90 -18.26 -11.05
CA SER A 212 -16.75 -16.81 -10.98
C SER A 212 -15.28 -16.40 -11.05
N PRO A 213 -15.00 -15.22 -11.62
CA PRO A 213 -13.65 -14.69 -11.64
C PRO A 213 -13.20 -14.11 -10.31
N ILE A 214 -11.87 -14.05 -10.15
CA ILE A 214 -11.19 -13.57 -8.96
C ILE A 214 -10.92 -12.06 -9.04
N ILE A 215 -10.58 -11.56 -10.23
CA ILE A 215 -10.15 -10.16 -10.44
C ILE A 215 -10.82 -9.54 -11.66
N ALA A 216 -11.13 -8.25 -11.57
CA ALA A 216 -11.87 -7.50 -12.59
C ALA A 216 -10.99 -6.95 -13.72
N TYR A 217 -9.71 -6.73 -13.43
CA TYR A 217 -8.74 -6.14 -14.35
C TYR A 217 -7.46 -6.98 -14.39
N PRO A 218 -6.70 -6.90 -15.49
CA PRO A 218 -5.40 -7.56 -15.57
C PRO A 218 -4.43 -7.12 -14.48
N ILE A 219 -3.77 -8.09 -13.85
CA ILE A 219 -2.73 -7.91 -12.83
C ILE A 219 -1.46 -8.67 -13.23
N ASP A 220 -0.31 -8.17 -12.80
CA ASP A 220 0.97 -8.85 -12.95
C ASP A 220 1.05 -10.00 -11.94
N THR A 221 0.81 -9.72 -10.65
CA THR A 221 0.92 -10.73 -9.59
C THR A 221 -0.30 -10.75 -8.67
N LEU A 222 -0.84 -11.96 -8.45
CA LEU A 222 -1.72 -12.29 -7.32
C LEU A 222 -0.92 -13.06 -6.28
N ARG A 223 -0.68 -12.47 -5.11
CA ARG A 223 -0.02 -13.14 -4.00
C ARG A 223 -1.00 -13.48 -2.89
N ILE A 224 -1.06 -14.76 -2.53
CA ILE A 224 -1.82 -15.26 -1.38
C ILE A 224 -0.81 -15.73 -0.34
N SER A 225 -0.80 -15.07 0.81
CA SER A 225 0.24 -15.25 1.82
C SER A 225 -0.33 -15.65 3.17
N SER A 226 0.10 -16.79 3.71
CA SER A 226 -0.34 -17.26 5.04
C SER A 226 -1.86 -17.37 5.19
N CYS A 227 -2.54 -17.80 4.12
CA CYS A 227 -3.99 -17.90 4.07
C CYS A 227 -4.49 -19.34 4.15
N THR A 228 -5.74 -19.52 4.57
CA THR A 228 -6.47 -20.78 4.33
C THR A 228 -7.25 -20.68 3.04
N ILE A 229 -6.94 -21.49 2.03
CA ILE A 229 -7.74 -21.61 0.81
C ILE A 229 -8.82 -22.66 1.06
N GLN A 230 -10.09 -22.25 1.04
CA GLN A 230 -11.23 -23.09 1.45
C GLN A 230 -11.50 -24.28 0.50
N SER A 231 -11.09 -24.17 -0.76
CA SER A 231 -11.22 -25.23 -1.77
C SER A 231 -10.19 -25.00 -2.87
N ALA A 232 -9.24 -25.92 -3.01
CA ALA A 232 -8.25 -25.88 -4.08
C ALA A 232 -8.89 -25.98 -5.48
N ASP A 233 -9.91 -26.83 -5.62
CA ASP A 233 -10.65 -27.03 -6.87
C ASP A 233 -11.39 -25.75 -7.29
N ASP A 234 -12.01 -25.04 -6.33
CA ASP A 234 -12.67 -23.77 -6.63
C ASP A 234 -11.67 -22.71 -7.03
N LEU A 235 -10.49 -22.65 -6.40
CA LEU A 235 -9.43 -21.70 -6.79
C LEU A 235 -8.98 -21.95 -8.24
N ILE A 236 -8.71 -23.21 -8.59
CA ILE A 236 -8.34 -23.61 -9.96
C ILE A 236 -9.46 -23.23 -10.94
N GLY A 237 -10.71 -23.54 -10.60
CA GLY A 237 -11.89 -23.19 -11.39
C GLY A 237 -12.01 -21.69 -11.63
N SER A 238 -11.91 -20.89 -10.57
CA SER A 238 -12.01 -19.42 -10.65
C SER A 238 -10.87 -18.79 -11.44
N LEU A 239 -9.63 -19.30 -11.31
CA LEU A 239 -8.49 -18.83 -12.11
C LEU A 239 -8.70 -19.12 -13.60
N ARG A 240 -9.19 -20.32 -13.93
CA ARG A 240 -9.56 -20.67 -15.30
C ARG A 240 -10.65 -19.75 -15.86
N VAL A 241 -11.67 -19.42 -15.08
CA VAL A 241 -12.70 -18.45 -15.50
C VAL A 241 -12.10 -17.06 -15.69
N THR A 242 -11.23 -16.62 -14.79
CA THR A 242 -10.56 -15.32 -14.82
C THR A 242 -9.71 -15.15 -16.09
N ILE A 243 -8.88 -16.13 -16.43
CA ILE A 243 -8.03 -16.08 -17.63
C ILE A 243 -8.88 -16.10 -18.91
N ASN A 244 -9.99 -16.85 -18.92
CA ASN A 244 -10.87 -16.89 -20.09
C ASN A 244 -11.66 -15.59 -20.34
N GLN A 245 -11.65 -14.61 -19.43
CA GLN A 245 -12.25 -13.30 -19.68
C GLN A 245 -11.63 -12.57 -20.87
N ILE A 246 -10.33 -12.81 -21.13
CA ILE A 246 -9.58 -12.25 -22.26
C ILE A 246 -10.28 -12.51 -23.58
N ARG A 247 -10.79 -13.74 -23.75
CA ARG A 247 -11.36 -14.22 -25.02
C ARG A 247 -12.66 -13.52 -25.41
N LYS A 248 -13.30 -12.81 -24.46
CA LYS A 248 -14.56 -12.08 -24.70
C LYS A 248 -14.40 -10.56 -24.77
N SER A 249 -13.27 -10.00 -24.32
CA SER A 249 -13.05 -8.55 -24.31
C SER A 249 -12.33 -8.11 -25.59
N THR A 250 -13.05 -7.48 -26.51
CA THR A 250 -12.53 -6.96 -27.79
C THR A 250 -11.57 -5.76 -27.66
N ARG A 251 -11.33 -5.27 -26.44
CA ARG A 251 -10.57 -4.03 -26.18
C ARG A 251 -9.15 -4.23 -25.65
N LEU A 252 -8.76 -5.45 -25.28
CA LEU A 252 -7.42 -5.72 -24.77
C LEU A 252 -6.54 -6.31 -25.87
N PRO A 253 -5.23 -5.95 -25.92
CA PRO A 253 -4.27 -6.64 -26.76
C PRO A 253 -4.36 -8.16 -26.54
N LYS A 254 -4.28 -8.95 -27.62
CA LYS A 254 -4.45 -10.42 -27.62
C LYS A 254 -3.52 -11.16 -26.63
N GLU A 255 -2.48 -10.50 -26.13
CA GLU A 255 -1.46 -11.06 -25.23
C GLU A 255 -1.64 -10.68 -23.75
N THR A 256 -2.69 -9.93 -23.40
CA THR A 256 -2.86 -9.44 -22.01
C THR A 256 -3.44 -10.54 -21.12
N LEU A 257 -2.60 -11.26 -20.39
CA LEU A 257 -3.06 -12.18 -19.34
C LEU A 257 -3.73 -11.41 -18.20
N TYR A 258 -4.86 -11.92 -17.69
CA TYR A 258 -5.55 -11.28 -16.55
C TYR A 258 -4.79 -11.49 -15.24
N VAL A 259 -4.05 -12.58 -15.12
CA VAL A 259 -3.12 -12.84 -14.02
C VAL A 259 -1.88 -13.45 -14.67
N LYS A 260 -0.72 -12.78 -14.56
CA LYS A 260 0.53 -13.33 -15.12
C LYS A 260 1.16 -14.33 -14.15
N LYS A 261 1.21 -13.98 -12.86
CA LYS A 261 1.82 -14.79 -11.81
C LYS A 261 0.88 -14.98 -10.61
N LEU A 262 0.78 -16.22 -10.14
CA LEU A 262 0.21 -16.60 -8.84
C LEU A 262 1.34 -16.97 -7.89
N GLU A 263 1.44 -16.24 -6.77
CA GLU A 263 2.39 -16.53 -5.70
C GLU A 263 1.66 -17.09 -4.47
N LEU A 264 2.05 -18.27 -4.02
CA LEU A 264 1.67 -18.83 -2.73
C LEU A 264 2.86 -18.77 -1.79
N ALA A 265 2.74 -17.97 -0.74
CA ALA A 265 3.83 -17.76 0.22
C ALA A 265 3.34 -17.96 1.65
N GLY A 266 4.26 -18.20 2.58
CA GLY A 266 3.90 -18.28 3.99
C GLY A 266 3.29 -19.63 4.39
N GLN A 267 2.57 -19.62 5.50
CA GLN A 267 1.87 -20.80 6.01
C GLN A 267 0.47 -20.92 5.39
N CYS A 268 0.39 -21.50 4.19
CA CYS A 268 -0.89 -21.68 3.50
C CYS A 268 -1.51 -23.05 3.77
N THR A 269 -2.81 -23.06 4.10
CA THR A 269 -3.60 -24.30 4.21
C THR A 269 -4.46 -24.48 2.96
N LEU A 270 -4.28 -25.59 2.24
CA LEU A 270 -5.00 -25.90 0.99
C LEU A 270 -6.10 -26.94 1.26
N ARG A 271 -7.34 -26.49 1.47
CA ARG A 271 -8.44 -27.42 1.70
C ARG A 271 -8.77 -28.21 0.43
N GLY A 272 -9.02 -29.51 0.61
CA GLY A 272 -9.11 -30.49 -0.47
C GLY A 272 -7.78 -31.18 -0.77
N LEU A 273 -6.64 -30.60 -0.34
CA LEU A 273 -5.30 -31.17 -0.53
C LEU A 273 -4.58 -31.42 0.80
N GLN A 274 -5.24 -31.26 1.96
CA GLN A 274 -4.57 -31.37 3.26
C GLN A 274 -3.97 -32.76 3.52
N PHE A 275 -4.55 -33.81 2.92
CA PHE A 275 -4.06 -35.18 3.04
C PHE A 275 -2.65 -35.36 2.45
N LEU A 276 -2.19 -34.43 1.60
CA LEU A 276 -0.85 -34.42 1.03
C LEU A 276 0.19 -33.72 1.91
N GLN A 277 -0.23 -33.12 3.03
CA GLN A 277 0.65 -32.46 4.00
C GLN A 277 1.60 -31.45 3.31
N ASN A 278 2.91 -31.66 3.41
CA ASN A 278 3.95 -30.81 2.84
C ASN A 278 4.06 -30.88 1.31
N LYS A 279 3.23 -31.68 0.63
CA LYS A 279 3.16 -31.78 -0.84
C LYS A 279 1.92 -31.13 -1.43
N ALA A 280 1.05 -30.52 -0.61
CA ALA A 280 -0.20 -29.93 -1.09
C ALA A 280 0.02 -28.84 -2.15
N HIS A 281 1.03 -27.98 -1.98
CA HIS A 281 1.36 -26.94 -2.96
C HIS A 281 1.88 -27.48 -4.30
N ILE A 282 2.63 -28.59 -4.27
CA ILE A 282 3.13 -29.25 -5.49
C ILE A 282 1.97 -29.77 -6.32
N GLU A 283 0.96 -30.36 -5.67
CA GLU A 283 -0.22 -30.87 -6.38
C GLU A 283 -1.09 -29.75 -6.94
N LEU A 284 -1.25 -28.66 -6.18
CA LEU A 284 -1.93 -27.46 -6.66
C LEU A 284 -1.21 -26.86 -7.88
N GLU A 285 0.11 -26.74 -7.84
CA GLU A 285 0.93 -26.24 -8.95
C GLU A 285 0.75 -27.11 -10.21
N LYS A 286 0.82 -28.45 -10.07
CA LYS A 286 0.56 -29.38 -11.19
C LYS A 286 -0.84 -29.21 -11.76
N SER A 287 -1.85 -29.13 -10.90
CA SER A 287 -3.24 -28.96 -11.30
C SER A 287 -3.47 -27.64 -12.04
N LEU A 288 -2.83 -26.56 -11.58
CA LEU A 288 -2.86 -25.26 -12.24
C LEU A 288 -2.15 -25.28 -13.59
N LYS A 289 -0.96 -25.91 -13.70
CA LYS A 289 -0.25 -26.05 -14.99
C LYS A 289 -1.07 -26.79 -16.04
N ILE A 290 -1.95 -27.72 -15.63
CA ILE A 290 -2.87 -28.41 -16.54
C ILE A 290 -4.08 -27.52 -16.88
N ALA A 291 -4.70 -26.89 -15.89
CA ALA A 291 -5.94 -26.15 -16.07
C ALA A 291 -5.76 -24.77 -16.72
N VAL A 292 -4.63 -24.12 -16.45
CA VAL A 292 -4.29 -22.73 -16.80
C VAL A 292 -2.79 -22.62 -17.14
N PRO A 293 -2.32 -23.22 -18.24
CA PRO A 293 -0.88 -23.36 -18.53
C PRO A 293 -0.12 -22.04 -18.71
N ASP A 294 -0.83 -20.95 -19.00
CA ASP A 294 -0.24 -19.64 -19.28
C ASP A 294 0.10 -18.85 -18.00
N ILE A 295 -0.33 -19.30 -16.81
CA ILE A 295 -0.03 -18.63 -15.54
C ILE A 295 1.30 -19.15 -14.97
N GLU A 296 2.18 -18.22 -14.57
CA GLU A 296 3.33 -18.56 -13.75
C GLU A 296 2.85 -18.87 -12.33
N VAL A 297 3.24 -20.02 -11.78
CA VAL A 297 2.91 -20.41 -10.40
C VAL A 297 4.22 -20.50 -9.61
N ASP A 298 4.29 -19.74 -8.53
CA ASP A 298 5.43 -19.69 -7.63
C ASP A 298 4.97 -20.07 -6.22
N CYS A 299 5.59 -21.12 -5.69
CA CYS A 299 5.34 -21.65 -4.35
C CYS A 299 6.65 -21.76 -3.54
N GLU A 300 7.74 -21.10 -3.96
CA GLU A 300 9.07 -21.26 -3.35
C GLU A 300 9.12 -20.80 -1.89
N GLU A 301 8.28 -19.82 -1.52
CA GLU A 301 8.23 -19.23 -0.18
C GLU A 301 7.18 -19.89 0.75
N ILE A 302 6.66 -21.08 0.39
CA ILE A 302 5.71 -21.80 1.25
C ILE A 302 6.45 -22.57 2.37
N TYR A 303 5.91 -22.53 3.58
CA TYR A 303 6.41 -23.35 4.68
C TYR A 303 5.29 -24.05 5.44
N TYR A 304 5.60 -25.24 5.94
CA TYR A 304 4.71 -26.06 6.75
C TYR A 304 5.32 -26.22 8.13
N TRP A 305 4.52 -26.00 9.18
CA TRP A 305 4.92 -26.33 10.55
C TRP A 305 4.69 -27.82 10.81
N TRP A 306 5.62 -28.44 11.52
CA TRP A 306 5.60 -29.84 11.95
C TRP A 306 4.99 -29.95 13.34
#